data_AF-A0A830GMW2-F1
#
_entry.id   AF-A0A830GMW2-F1
#
_cell.length_a   1.000
_cell.length_b   1.000
_cell.length_c   1.000
_cell.angle_alpha   90.00
_cell.angle_beta   90.00
_cell.angle_gamma   90.00
#
_symmetry.space_group_name_H-M   'P 1'
#
loop_
_entity.id
_entity.type
_entity.pdbx_description
1 polymer ?
#
loop_
_entity_poly.entity_id
_entity_poly.type
_entity_poly.pdbx_seq_one_letter_code
_entity_poly.pdbx_strand_id
1 'polypeptide(L)'
;MALFGFEKDTLLDLTVNVIPLGIILFFIAAFAVVPAFGTDPVFSGLQFALMISMFLLLAVLTYYAGRAIENAEHAQESLEEASAVNEPEDEVAEFEDEDAPGELEDE
;
A
#
# COMPACT_ATOMS: atom_id res chain seq x y z
N MET A 1 -0.24 0.23 -14.97
CA MET A 1 -1.35 -0.73 -15.12
C MET A 1 -1.78 -1.16 -13.74
N ALA A 2 -2.93 -0.69 -13.28
CA ALA A 2 -3.56 -1.17 -12.05
C ALA A 2 -4.05 -2.61 -12.26
N LEU A 3 -3.86 -3.46 -11.25
CA LEU A 3 -4.37 -4.84 -11.26
C LEU A 3 -5.33 -4.96 -10.07
N PHE A 4 -6.59 -5.33 -10.32
CA PHE A 4 -7.65 -5.41 -9.30
C PHE A 4 -7.98 -4.10 -8.56
N GLY A 5 -7.73 -2.94 -9.17
CA GLY A 5 -8.02 -1.62 -8.56
C GLY A 5 -6.89 -1.06 -7.70
N PHE A 6 -5.84 -1.84 -7.44
CA PHE A 6 -4.65 -1.38 -6.71
C PHE A 6 -3.46 -1.16 -7.63
N GLU A 7 -2.58 -0.24 -7.22
CA GLU A 7 -1.26 -0.07 -7.79
C GLU A 7 -0.39 -1.31 -7.55
N LYS A 8 0.57 -1.57 -8.44
CA LYS A 8 1.39 -2.80 -8.35
C LYS A 8 2.14 -2.90 -7.01
N ASP A 9 2.59 -1.75 -6.50
CA ASP A 9 3.42 -1.65 -5.32
C ASP A 9 2.57 -1.88 -4.07
N THR A 10 1.36 -1.30 -4.02
CA THR A 10 0.30 -1.64 -3.05
C THR A 10 -0.03 -3.13 -3.04
N LEU A 11 -0.23 -3.72 -4.22
CA LEU A 11 -0.56 -5.14 -4.35
C LEU A 11 0.60 -6.03 -3.87
N LEU A 12 1.84 -5.60 -4.11
CA LEU A 12 3.04 -6.29 -3.61
C LEU A 12 3.08 -6.26 -2.09
N ASP A 13 2.90 -5.10 -1.46
CA ASP A 13 2.94 -4.96 -0.01
C ASP A 13 1.84 -5.77 0.69
N LEU A 14 0.62 -5.75 0.13
CA LEU A 14 -0.49 -6.55 0.66
C LEU A 14 -0.22 -8.05 0.50
N THR A 15 0.31 -8.48 -0.65
CA THR A 15 0.64 -9.88 -0.92
C THR A 15 1.77 -10.38 -0.01
N VAL A 16 2.80 -9.58 0.23
CA VAL A 16 3.92 -9.91 1.14
C VAL A 16 3.43 -10.18 2.56
N ASN A 17 2.35 -9.55 3.00
CA ASN A 17 1.72 -9.82 4.30
C ASN A 17 0.76 -11.02 4.28
N VAL A 18 0.05 -11.25 3.17
CA VAL A 18 -0.89 -12.38 3.01
C VAL A 18 -0.16 -13.73 2.92
N ILE A 19 1.03 -13.79 2.32
CA ILE A 19 1.81 -15.04 2.20
C ILE A 19 2.14 -15.65 3.59
N PRO A 20 2.73 -14.92 4.55
CA PRO A 20 2.92 -15.40 5.92
C PRO A 20 1.64 -15.92 6.57
N LEU A 21 0.52 -15.22 6.37
CA LEU A 21 -0.78 -15.60 6.93
C LEU A 21 -1.25 -16.96 6.38
N GLY A 22 -1.08 -17.20 5.08
CA GLY A 22 -1.35 -18.49 4.45
C GLY A 22 -0.48 -19.62 4.98
N ILE A 23 0.83 -19.36 5.17
CA ILE A 23 1.77 -20.35 5.70
C ILE A 23 1.41 -20.73 7.14
N ILE A 24 1.12 -19.76 8.00
CA ILE A 24 0.74 -20.02 9.39
C ILE A 24 -0.57 -20.83 9.45
N LEU A 25 -1.57 -20.45 8.65
CA LEU A 25 -2.84 -21.19 8.56
C LEU A 25 -2.63 -22.65 8.13
N PHE A 26 -1.77 -22.86 7.13
CA PHE A 26 -1.39 -24.19 6.68
C PHE A 26 -0.78 -25.01 7.81
N PHE A 27 0.16 -24.47 8.57
CA PHE A 27 0.79 -25.19 9.67
C PHE A 27 -0.16 -25.42 10.86
N ILE A 28 -1.05 -24.48 11.17
CA ILE A 28 -2.12 -24.69 12.15
C ILE A 28 -2.95 -25.92 11.75
N ALA A 29 -3.40 -26.00 10.50
CA ALA A 29 -4.17 -27.12 10.00
C ALA A 29 -3.34 -28.43 9.98
N ALA A 30 -2.10 -28.37 9.49
CA ALA A 30 -1.22 -29.52 9.42
C ALA A 30 -0.95 -30.13 10.80
N PHE A 31 -0.68 -29.30 11.81
CA PHE A 31 -0.44 -29.77 13.18
C PHE A 31 -1.71 -30.18 13.93
N ALA A 32 -2.86 -29.64 13.53
CA ALA A 32 -4.14 -30.12 14.05
C ALA A 32 -4.47 -31.55 13.58
N VAL A 33 -4.05 -31.92 12.36
CA VAL A 33 -4.24 -33.27 11.81
C VAL A 33 -3.11 -34.22 12.21
N VAL A 34 -1.86 -33.75 12.18
CA VAL A 34 -0.67 -34.55 12.46
C VAL A 34 0.14 -33.88 13.59
N PRO A 35 -0.03 -34.33 14.85
CA PRO A 35 0.67 -33.76 15.99
C PRO A 35 2.15 -34.18 15.99
N ALA A 36 2.99 -33.40 15.30
CA ALA A 36 4.41 -33.68 15.10
C ALA A 36 5.27 -33.50 16.38
N PHE A 37 4.81 -32.70 17.34
CA PHE A 37 5.57 -32.31 18.52
C PHE A 37 4.96 -32.86 19.83
N GLY A 38 4.12 -33.90 19.73
CA GLY A 38 3.44 -34.53 20.85
C GLY A 38 1.99 -34.06 21.05
N THR A 39 1.34 -34.59 22.07
CA THR A 39 -0.09 -34.34 22.38
C THR A 39 -0.31 -33.86 23.81
N ASP A 40 0.76 -33.47 24.51
CA ASP A 40 0.63 -32.90 25.84
C ASP A 40 -0.20 -31.60 25.75
N PRO A 41 -1.29 -31.46 26.55
CA PRO A 41 -2.21 -30.33 26.42
C PRO A 41 -1.56 -28.97 26.67
N VAL A 42 -0.56 -28.90 27.56
CA VAL A 42 0.10 -27.64 27.92
C VAL A 42 1.01 -27.21 26.77
N PHE A 43 1.85 -28.11 26.27
CA PHE A 43 2.77 -27.81 25.17
C PHE A 43 2.03 -27.55 23.85
N SER A 44 1.03 -28.38 23.53
CA SER A 44 0.21 -28.20 22.31
C SER A 44 -0.61 -26.92 22.39
N GLY A 45 -1.18 -26.62 23.57
CA GLY A 45 -1.90 -25.37 23.81
C GLY A 45 -1.01 -24.15 23.59
N LEU A 46 0.22 -24.17 24.10
CA LEU A 46 1.17 -23.08 23.90
C LEU A 46 1.58 -22.93 22.43
N GLN A 47 1.84 -24.03 21.72
CA GLN A 47 2.15 -24.04 20.30
C GLN A 47 1.02 -23.36 19.49
N PHE A 48 -0.23 -23.79 19.67
CA PHE A 48 -1.36 -23.20 18.97
C PHE A 48 -1.63 -21.76 19.41
N ALA A 49 -1.49 -21.42 20.69
CA ALA A 49 -1.64 -20.04 21.15
C ALA A 49 -0.64 -19.10 20.46
N LEU A 50 0.63 -19.51 20.34
CA LEU A 50 1.66 -18.74 19.64
C LEU A 50 1.36 -18.60 18.14
N MET A 51 1.01 -19.69 17.46
CA MET A 51 0.68 -19.62 16.03
C MET A 51 -0.57 -18.79 15.76
N ILE A 52 -1.65 -19.01 16.53
CA ILE A 52 -2.92 -18.29 16.38
C ILE A 52 -2.74 -16.81 16.72
N SER A 53 -2.01 -16.48 17.78
CA SER A 53 -1.74 -15.07 18.12
C SER A 53 -0.97 -14.37 17.00
N MET A 54 0.08 -15.00 16.44
CA MET A 54 0.79 -14.45 15.29
C MET A 54 -0.11 -14.31 14.07
N PHE A 55 -0.93 -15.31 13.77
CA PHE A 55 -1.92 -15.24 12.68
C PHE A 55 -2.86 -14.06 12.85
N LEU A 56 -3.46 -13.91 14.04
CA LEU A 56 -4.45 -12.86 14.32
C LEU A 56 -3.81 -11.47 14.28
N LEU A 57 -2.64 -11.30 14.90
CA LEU A 57 -1.93 -10.02 14.91
C LEU A 57 -1.56 -9.59 13.48
N LEU A 58 -0.99 -10.50 12.68
CA LEU A 58 -0.70 -10.23 11.27
C LEU A 58 -1.96 -9.97 10.45
N ALA A 59 -3.03 -10.74 10.66
CA ALA A 59 -4.30 -10.55 9.95
C ALA A 59 -4.87 -9.15 10.21
N VAL A 60 -4.85 -8.72 11.47
CA VAL A 60 -5.30 -7.39 11.88
C VAL A 60 -4.44 -6.31 11.22
N LEU A 61 -3.12 -6.41 11.28
CA LEU A 61 -2.21 -5.46 10.63
C LEU A 61 -2.43 -5.40 9.12
N THR A 62 -2.54 -6.57 8.48
CA THR A 62 -2.77 -6.69 7.02
C THR A 62 -4.08 -6.03 6.62
N TYR A 63 -5.14 -6.25 7.40
CA TYR A 63 -6.45 -5.62 7.16
C TYR A 63 -6.40 -4.11 7.29
N TYR A 64 -5.77 -3.59 8.36
CA TYR A 64 -5.63 -2.15 8.55
C TYR A 64 -4.74 -1.51 7.48
N ALA A 65 -3.67 -2.17 7.07
CA ALA A 65 -2.82 -1.71 5.97
C ALA A 65 -3.62 -1.59 4.67
N GLY A 66 -4.35 -2.65 4.28
CA GLY A 66 -5.20 -2.61 3.08
C GLY A 66 -6.26 -1.50 3.14
N ARG A 67 -6.94 -1.35 4.28
CA ARG A 67 -7.97 -0.33 4.46
C ARG A 67 -7.41 1.09 4.48
N ALA A 68 -6.22 1.29 5.03
CA ALA A 68 -5.56 2.60 5.02
C ALA A 68 -5.16 3.01 3.60
N ILE A 69 -4.75 2.05 2.77
CA ILE A 69 -4.34 2.29 1.39
C ILE A 69 -5.54 2.63 0.50
N GLU A 70 -6.63 1.85 0.57
CA GLU A 70 -7.88 2.15 -0.15
C GLU A 70 -8.37 3.59 0.13
N ASN A 71 -8.31 4.02 1.40
CA ASN A 71 -8.71 5.37 1.78
C ASN A 71 -7.74 6.46 1.26
N ALA A 72 -6.45 6.15 1.15
CA ALA A 72 -5.46 7.09 0.63
C ALA A 72 -5.58 7.27 -0.90
N GLU A 73 -5.82 6.19 -1.64
CA GLU A 73 -6.04 6.20 -3.09
C GLU A 73 -7.30 7.02 -3.44
N HIS A 74 -8.42 6.81 -2.73
CA HIS A 74 -9.63 7.63 -2.92
C HIS A 74 -9.44 9.11 -2.60
N ALA A 75 -8.65 9.44 -1.58
CA ALA A 75 -8.36 10.83 -1.26
C ALA A 75 -7.58 11.51 -2.39
N GLN A 76 -6.58 10.84 -2.97
CA GLN A 76 -5.83 11.38 -4.10
C GLN A 76 -6.71 11.62 -5.33
N GLU A 77 -7.55 10.66 -5.71
CA GLU A 77 -8.49 10.81 -6.84
C GLU A 77 -9.40 12.04 -6.67
N SER A 78 -9.92 12.27 -5.46
CA SER A 78 -10.75 13.45 -5.17
C SER A 78 -10.01 14.78 -5.25
N LEU A 79 -8.71 14.80 -4.91
CA LEU A 79 -7.87 16.00 -5.05
C LEU A 79 -7.53 16.25 -6.52
N GLU A 80 -7.22 15.20 -7.28
CA GLU A 80 -6.96 15.30 -8.72
C GLU A 80 -8.20 15.82 -9.46
N GLU A 81 -9.38 15.28 -9.19
CA GLU A 81 -10.65 15.77 -9.78
C GLU A 81 -10.94 17.23 -9.39
N ALA A 82 -10.71 17.61 -8.13
CA ALA A 82 -10.87 19.00 -7.69
C ALA A 82 -9.85 19.97 -8.34
N SER A 83 -8.65 19.50 -8.66
CA SER A 83 -7.62 20.28 -9.38
C SER A 83 -7.90 20.40 -10.88
N ALA A 84 -8.39 19.33 -11.52
CA ALA A 84 -8.75 19.32 -12.94
C ALA A 84 -9.96 20.24 -13.24
N VAL A 85 -10.86 20.42 -12.27
CA VAL A 85 -11.98 21.39 -12.38
C VAL A 85 -11.53 22.84 -12.20
N ASN A 86 -10.31 23.10 -11.69
CA ASN A 86 -9.76 24.43 -11.46
C ASN A 86 -8.66 24.85 -12.44
N GLU A 87 -8.41 24.11 -13.52
CA GLU A 87 -7.55 24.59 -14.60
C GLU A 87 -8.27 25.73 -15.37
N PRO A 88 -7.77 26.99 -15.34
CA PRO A 88 -8.18 27.95 -16.34
C PRO A 88 -7.65 27.48 -17.70
N GLU A 89 -8.56 27.26 -18.66
CA GLU A 89 -8.20 27.23 -20.07
C GLU A 89 -7.45 28.54 -20.38
N ASP A 90 -6.30 28.44 -21.07
CA ASP A 90 -5.40 29.53 -21.47
C ASP A 90 -4.41 30.07 -20.42
N GLU A 91 -3.18 29.55 -20.44
CA GLU A 91 -1.99 30.42 -20.59
C GLU A 91 -0.75 29.58 -20.95
N VAL A 92 -0.63 29.23 -22.23
CA VAL A 92 0.71 29.16 -22.85
C VAL A 92 1.10 30.58 -23.23
N ALA A 93 1.37 31.41 -22.22
CA ALA A 93 2.09 32.66 -22.43
C ALA A 93 3.55 32.30 -22.75
N GLU A 94 3.84 32.32 -24.05
CA GLU A 94 5.17 32.43 -24.63
C GLU A 94 5.87 33.65 -24.00
N PHE A 95 6.66 33.41 -22.95
CA PHE A 95 7.60 34.39 -22.43
C PHE A 95 8.97 34.12 -23.04
N GLU A 96 9.23 34.71 -24.20
CA GLU A 96 10.59 35.03 -24.62
C GLU A 96 10.80 36.53 -24.35
N ASP A 97 11.31 36.86 -23.16
CA ASP A 97 11.91 38.16 -22.87
C ASP A 97 13.28 37.92 -22.20
N GLU A 98 14.33 37.98 -23.02
CA GLU A 98 15.73 38.24 -22.66
C GLU A 98 16.39 38.67 -23.99
N ASP A 99 17.03 39.83 -24.18
CA ASP A 99 17.78 40.65 -23.23
C ASP A 99 18.24 41.95 -23.92
N ALA A 100 18.69 42.90 -23.09
CA ALA A 100 19.66 43.99 -23.33
C ALA A 100 19.18 45.43 -23.61
N PRO A 101 19.46 46.36 -22.66
CA PRO A 101 19.57 47.79 -22.90
C PRO A 101 21.05 48.20 -23.14
N GLY A 102 21.32 48.90 -24.25
CA GLY A 102 22.60 49.53 -24.60
C GLY A 102 22.69 49.65 -26.13
N GLU A 103 23.03 50.75 -26.77
CA GLU A 103 23.75 51.96 -26.40
C GLU A 103 23.12 53.16 -27.12
N LEU A 104 23.20 54.34 -26.48
CA LEU A 104 23.10 55.63 -27.15
C LEU A 104 24.46 55.90 -27.80
N GLU A 105 24.53 55.99 -29.12
CA GLU A 105 25.60 56.73 -29.79
C GLU A 105 24.98 57.72 -30.78
N ASP A 106 25.31 58.98 -30.53
CA ASP A 106 25.01 60.15 -31.33
C ASP A 106 25.83 60.19 -32.64
N GLU A 107 25.36 61.03 -33.58
CA GLU A 107 25.96 61.52 -34.85
C GLU A 107 25.54 60.87 -36.18
#